data_AF-A0A498NFG7-F1
#
_entry.id   AF-A0A498NFG7-F1
#
_cell.length_a   1.000
_cell.length_b   1.000
_cell.length_c   1.000
_cell.angle_alpha   90.00
_cell.angle_beta   90.00
_cell.angle_gamma   90.00
#
_symmetry.space_group_name_H-M   'P 1'
#
loop_
_entity.id
_entity.type
_entity.pdbx_description
1 polymer ?
#
loop_
_entity_poly.entity_id
_entity_poly.type
_entity_poly.pdbx_seq_one_letter_code
_entity_poly.pdbx_strand_id
1 'polypeptide(L)'
;MVAAIRLTHYEHMNCVAHMLQRSVTVSLADSGFVNALVKARKVVGHFKHSPANAAELQAQQVSLGKKQEPLIQDVPTLWNSMLEMVKRLSSNKEAVIAALDNQEHKLVLPTAAEWDKLQRLETLLEPCRSVCL
;
A
#
# COMPACT_ATOMS: atom_id res chain seq x y z
N MET A 1 3.13 -10.59 26.26
CA MET A 1 2.03 -10.50 27.25
C MET A 1 1.22 -11.78 27.43
N VAL A 2 1.27 -12.78 26.55
CA VAL A 2 0.47 -14.03 26.71
C VAL A 2 0.94 -14.89 27.89
N ALA A 3 2.25 -14.95 28.17
CA ALA A 3 2.79 -15.79 29.26
C ALA A 3 2.45 -15.25 30.68
N ALA A 4 2.43 -13.93 30.87
CA ALA A 4 2.11 -13.32 32.16
C ALA A 4 0.61 -13.38 32.50
N ILE A 5 -0.27 -13.26 31.50
CA ILE A 5 -1.73 -13.38 31.67
C ILE A 5 -2.13 -14.80 32.09
N ARG A 6 -1.35 -15.83 31.75
CA ARG A 6 -1.62 -17.21 32.20
C ARG A 6 -1.40 -17.43 33.70
N LEU A 7 -0.66 -16.53 34.35
CA LEU A 7 -0.38 -16.59 35.80
C LEU A 7 -1.43 -15.81 36.61
N THR A 8 -2.27 -15.03 35.94
CA THR A 8 -3.42 -14.35 36.55
C THR A 8 -4.68 -15.06 36.07
N HIS A 9 -5.71 -15.20 36.90
CA HIS A 9 -6.99 -15.81 36.49
C HIS A 9 -7.80 -14.90 35.54
N TYR A 10 -7.14 -14.05 34.75
CA TYR A 10 -7.77 -13.16 33.79
C TYR A 10 -8.00 -13.89 32.47
N GLU A 11 -9.23 -13.82 31.97
CA GLU A 11 -9.56 -14.31 30.64
C GLU A 11 -8.90 -13.42 29.58
N HIS A 12 -8.10 -14.03 28.70
CA HIS A 12 -7.44 -13.33 27.61
C HIS A 12 -8.45 -13.00 26.50
N MET A 13 -8.96 -11.77 26.50
CA MET A 13 -9.80 -11.26 25.40
C MET A 13 -8.93 -10.83 24.22
N ASN A 14 -9.19 -11.38 23.04
CA ASN A 14 -8.48 -10.97 21.82
C ASN A 14 -8.95 -9.57 21.38
N CYS A 15 -8.00 -8.69 21.07
CA CYS A 15 -8.31 -7.39 20.49
C CYS A 15 -8.92 -7.58 19.08
N VAL A 16 -10.12 -7.04 18.87
CA VAL A 16 -10.84 -7.12 17.58
C VAL A 16 -10.01 -6.52 16.44
N ALA A 17 -9.34 -5.39 16.68
CA ALA A 17 -8.44 -4.79 15.69
C ALA A 17 -7.26 -5.71 15.34
N HIS A 18 -6.69 -6.42 16.32
CA HIS A 18 -5.62 -7.39 16.07
C HIS A 18 -6.13 -8.62 15.30
N MET A 19 -7.33 -9.10 15.60
CA MET A 19 -7.97 -10.19 14.86
C MET A 19 -8.22 -9.78 13.41
N LEU A 20 -8.77 -8.57 13.18
CA LEU A 20 -9.01 -8.06 11.83
C LEU A 20 -7.71 -7.89 11.04
N GLN A 21 -6.68 -7.31 11.67
CA GLN A 21 -5.35 -7.20 11.07
C GLN A 21 -4.82 -8.56 10.61
N ARG A 22 -4.93 -9.57 11.48
CA ARG A 22 -4.46 -10.92 11.16
C ARG A 22 -5.27 -11.55 10.03
N SER A 23 -6.59 -11.44 10.07
CA SER A 23 -7.47 -11.96 9.01
C SER A 23 -7.16 -11.32 7.66
N VAL A 24 -7.00 -9.99 7.59
CA VAL A 24 -6.65 -9.29 6.35
C VAL A 24 -5.27 -9.75 5.85
N THR A 25 -4.27 -9.84 6.72
CA THR A 25 -2.92 -10.29 6.32
C THR A 25 -2.93 -11.72 5.77
N VAL A 26 -3.62 -12.65 6.42
CA VAL A 26 -3.73 -14.05 5.96
C VAL A 26 -4.48 -14.13 4.63
N SER A 27 -5.63 -13.47 4.53
CA SER A 27 -6.41 -13.45 3.29
C SER A 27 -5.62 -12.84 2.14
N LEU A 28 -4.87 -11.76 2.37
CA LEU A 28 -4.04 -11.12 1.33
C LEU A 28 -2.92 -12.03 0.80
N ALA A 29 -2.34 -12.88 1.67
CA ALA A 29 -1.30 -13.82 1.27
C ALA A 29 -1.82 -14.88 0.30
N ASP A 30 -3.09 -15.28 0.43
CA ASP A 30 -3.71 -16.35 -0.38
C ASP A 30 -4.48 -15.82 -1.61
N SER A 31 -4.88 -14.54 -1.61
CA SER A 31 -5.90 -14.01 -2.52
C SER A 31 -5.43 -13.51 -3.89
N GLY A 32 -4.22 -13.86 -4.34
CA GLY A 32 -3.73 -13.48 -5.68
C GLY A 32 -3.52 -11.96 -5.90
N PHE A 33 -3.59 -11.15 -4.84
CA PHE A 33 -3.23 -9.72 -4.82
C PHE A 33 -1.73 -9.50 -4.56
N VAL A 34 -1.03 -10.53 -4.03
CA VAL A 34 0.38 -10.45 -3.64
C VAL A 34 1.26 -9.90 -4.78
N ASN A 35 1.08 -10.39 -6.01
CA ASN A 35 1.89 -9.95 -7.15
C ASN A 35 1.68 -8.45 -7.47
N ALA A 36 0.42 -7.99 -7.43
CA ALA A 36 0.08 -6.59 -7.66
C ALA A 36 0.70 -5.69 -6.57
N LEU A 37 0.62 -6.11 -5.31
CA LEU A 37 1.21 -5.39 -4.18
C LEU A 37 2.75 -5.37 -4.24
N VAL A 38 3.39 -6.46 -4.64
CA VAL A 38 4.84 -6.50 -4.83
C VAL A 38 5.29 -5.51 -5.91
N LYS A 39 4.58 -5.44 -7.04
CA LYS A 39 4.88 -4.46 -8.09
C LYS A 39 4.65 -3.03 -7.59
N ALA A 40 3.55 -2.77 -6.90
CA ALA A 40 3.26 -1.46 -6.30
C ALA A 40 4.39 -1.02 -5.35
N ARG A 41 4.84 -1.90 -4.45
CA ARG A 41 5.98 -1.63 -3.55
C ARG A 41 7.28 -1.33 -4.29
N LYS A 42 7.58 -2.06 -5.37
CA LYS A 42 8.77 -1.80 -6.19
C LYS A 42 8.72 -0.42 -6.83
N VAL A 43 7.58 -0.03 -7.40
CA VAL A 43 7.37 1.31 -7.98
C VAL A 43 7.57 2.38 -6.90
N VAL A 44 6.88 2.25 -5.76
CA VAL A 44 7.00 3.22 -4.66
C VAL A 44 8.43 3.31 -4.15
N GLY A 45 9.09 2.18 -3.96
CA GLY A 45 10.48 2.10 -3.52
C GLY A 45 11.45 2.81 -4.47
N HIS A 46 11.25 2.67 -5.79
CA HIS A 46 12.06 3.35 -6.81
C HIS A 46 12.06 4.87 -6.69
N PHE A 47 10.87 5.46 -6.48
CA PHE A 47 10.72 6.90 -6.30
C PHE A 47 11.15 7.38 -4.91
N LYS A 48 11.05 6.53 -3.89
CA LYS A 48 11.48 6.86 -2.52
C LYS A 48 13.00 6.81 -2.34
N HIS A 49 13.67 5.89 -3.01
CA HIS A 49 15.08 5.62 -2.81
C HIS A 49 15.99 6.69 -3.45
N SER A 50 15.54 7.33 -4.53
CA SER A 50 16.33 8.31 -5.27
C SER A 50 15.70 9.70 -5.21
N PRO A 51 16.40 10.71 -4.65
CA PRO A 51 15.94 12.10 -4.66
C PRO A 51 15.69 12.63 -6.08
N ALA A 52 16.49 12.19 -7.06
CA ALA A 52 16.31 12.57 -8.46
C ALA A 52 14.99 12.01 -9.02
N ASN A 53 14.66 10.75 -8.71
CA ASN A 53 13.38 10.16 -9.13
C ASN A 53 12.20 10.85 -8.44
N ALA A 54 12.34 11.20 -7.16
CA ALA A 54 11.31 11.93 -6.43
C ALA A 54 11.05 13.33 -7.04
N ALA A 55 12.12 14.03 -7.44
CA ALA A 55 12.03 15.33 -8.10
C ALA A 55 11.37 15.23 -9.49
N GLU A 56 11.73 14.21 -10.28
CA GLU A 56 11.09 13.92 -11.57
C GLU A 56 9.59 13.66 -11.39
N LEU A 57 9.21 12.80 -10.43
CA LEU A 57 7.80 12.54 -10.13
C LEU A 57 7.06 13.82 -9.76
N GLN A 58 7.67 14.69 -8.94
CA GLN A 58 7.09 15.97 -8.58
C GLN A 58 6.92 16.89 -9.80
N ALA A 59 7.90 16.94 -10.71
CA ALA A 59 7.79 17.69 -11.95
C ALA A 59 6.62 17.20 -12.82
N GLN A 60 6.44 15.87 -12.94
CA GLN A 60 5.29 15.29 -13.65
C GLN A 60 3.96 15.57 -12.94
N GLN A 61 3.93 15.54 -11.60
CA GLN A 61 2.73 15.94 -10.84
C GLN A 61 2.34 17.38 -11.13
N VAL A 62 3.31 18.31 -11.18
CA VAL A 62 3.07 19.72 -11.54
C VAL A 62 2.55 19.85 -12.96
N SER A 63 3.22 19.20 -13.92
CA SER A 63 2.85 19.27 -15.35
C SER A 63 1.43 18.76 -15.60
N LEU A 64 1.02 17.70 -14.90
CA LEU A 64 -0.32 17.11 -15.02
C LEU A 64 -1.38 17.77 -14.13
N GLY A 65 -1.04 18.85 -13.41
CA GLY A 65 -1.95 19.51 -12.47
C GLY A 65 -2.41 18.62 -11.31
N LYS A 66 -1.64 17.57 -10.99
CA LYS A 66 -1.91 16.67 -9.87
C LYS A 66 -1.40 17.29 -8.56
N LYS A 67 -1.95 16.80 -7.45
CA LYS A 67 -1.45 17.17 -6.13
C LYS A 67 -0.01 16.70 -5.99
N GLN A 68 0.88 17.62 -5.62
CA GLN A 68 2.31 17.36 -5.40
C GLN A 68 2.50 16.67 -4.06
N GLU A 69 2.32 15.35 -4.04
CA GLU A 69 2.46 14.57 -2.83
C GLU A 69 3.38 13.38 -3.05
N PRO A 70 4.36 13.15 -2.15
CA PRO A 70 5.24 12.00 -2.29
C PRO A 70 4.44 10.70 -2.17
N LEU A 71 4.91 9.65 -2.84
CA LEU A 71 4.37 8.31 -2.64
C LEU A 71 4.55 7.87 -1.17
N ILE A 72 3.79 6.87 -0.73
CA ILE A 72 3.86 6.33 0.63
C ILE A 72 4.24 4.87 0.53
N GLN A 73 5.24 4.43 1.31
CA GLN A 73 5.58 3.01 1.41
C GLN A 73 4.77 2.38 2.55
N ASP A 74 4.26 1.17 2.31
CA ASP A 74 3.53 0.44 3.35
C ASP A 74 4.44 -0.15 4.42
N VAL A 75 3.85 -0.38 5.58
CA VAL A 75 4.40 -1.18 6.68
C VAL A 75 3.77 -2.57 6.59
N PRO A 76 4.55 -3.64 6.35
CA PRO A 76 4.02 -4.97 6.03
C PRO A 76 3.02 -5.55 7.04
N THR A 77 3.16 -5.16 8.32
CA THR A 77 2.32 -5.63 9.43
C THR A 77 1.07 -4.78 9.67
N LEU A 78 0.83 -3.74 8.86
CA LEU A 78 -0.27 -2.81 9.03
C LEU A 78 -1.04 -2.62 7.72
N TRP A 79 -2.21 -3.25 7.61
CA TRP A 79 -2.99 -3.20 6.36
C TRP A 79 -3.47 -1.79 6.04
N ASN A 80 -3.68 -0.94 7.06
CA ASN A 80 -4.02 0.47 6.89
C ASN A 80 -2.95 1.20 6.06
N SER A 81 -1.66 0.97 6.35
CA SER A 81 -0.57 1.61 5.62
C SER A 81 -0.46 1.10 4.17
N MET A 82 -0.80 -0.17 3.94
CA MET A 82 -0.89 -0.76 2.60
C MET A 82 -2.02 -0.10 1.80
N LEU A 83 -3.19 0.09 2.41
CA LEU A 83 -4.31 0.78 1.79
C LEU A 83 -3.95 2.22 1.42
N GLU A 84 -3.28 2.96 2.31
CA GLU A 84 -2.82 4.33 2.05
C GLU A 84 -1.77 4.39 0.92
N MET A 85 -0.83 3.43 0.87
CA MET A 85 0.12 3.30 -0.23
C MET A 85 -0.61 3.11 -1.57
N VAL A 86 -1.57 2.19 -1.62
CA VAL A 86 -2.33 1.90 -2.83
C VAL A 86 -3.13 3.13 -3.28
N LYS A 87 -3.88 3.77 -2.37
CA LYS A 87 -4.60 5.03 -2.64
C LYS A 87 -3.69 6.11 -3.22
N ARG A 88 -2.54 6.34 -2.60
CA ARG A 88 -1.57 7.36 -3.02
C ARG A 88 -1.01 7.06 -4.41
N LEU A 89 -0.67 5.80 -4.66
CA LEU A 89 -0.13 5.34 -5.93
C LEU A 89 -1.18 5.43 -7.05
N SER A 90 -2.42 4.98 -6.80
CA SER A 90 -3.55 5.07 -7.73
C SER A 90 -3.83 6.54 -8.12
N SER A 91 -3.86 7.45 -7.15
CA SER A 91 -4.08 8.88 -7.41
C SER A 91 -2.99 9.55 -8.25
N ASN A 92 -1.78 8.98 -8.25
CA ASN A 92 -0.61 9.51 -8.97
C ASN A 92 -0.21 8.64 -10.16
N LYS A 93 -1.07 7.70 -10.58
CA LYS A 93 -0.77 6.71 -11.62
C LYS A 93 -0.26 7.35 -12.91
N GLU A 94 -0.90 8.41 -13.39
CA GLU A 94 -0.51 9.10 -14.63
C GLU A 94 0.87 9.76 -14.51
N ALA A 95 1.14 10.45 -13.40
CA ALA A 95 2.43 11.08 -13.14
C ALA A 95 3.56 10.04 -12.99
N VAL A 96 3.26 8.89 -12.37
CA VAL A 96 4.20 7.77 -12.25
C VAL A 96 4.54 7.18 -13.61
N ILE A 97 3.54 6.99 -14.48
CA ILE A 97 3.76 6.46 -15.83
C ILE A 97 4.61 7.44 -16.65
N ALA A 98 4.27 8.74 -16.64
CA ALA A 98 5.03 9.77 -17.34
C ALA A 98 6.47 9.88 -16.84
N ALA A 99 6.68 9.82 -15.51
CA ALA A 99 8.01 9.89 -14.92
C ALA A 99 8.88 8.68 -15.32
N LEU A 100 8.29 7.49 -15.45
CA LEU A 100 9.02 6.29 -15.88
C LEU A 100 9.30 6.28 -17.39
N ASP A 101 8.43 6.90 -18.21
CA ASP A 101 8.66 7.02 -19.66
C ASP A 101 9.90 7.88 -19.98
N ASN A 102 10.17 8.88 -19.13
CA ASN A 102 11.36 9.72 -19.20
C ASN A 102 12.65 9.02 -18.72
N GLN A 103 12.58 7.77 -18.23
CA GLN A 103 13.72 7.04 -17.67
C GLN A 103 14.16 5.89 -18.59
N GLU A 104 15.47 5.69 -18.72
CA GLU A 104 16.04 4.58 -19.49
C GLU A 104 15.72 3.21 -18.87
N HIS A 105 15.53 3.16 -17.55
CA HIS A 105 15.29 1.91 -16.82
C HIS A 105 13.80 1.58 -16.77
N LYS A 106 13.38 0.58 -17.56
CA LYS A 106 11.99 0.14 -17.60
C LYS A 106 11.62 -0.66 -16.35
N LEU A 107 11.00 0.02 -15.39
CA LEU A 107 10.42 -0.63 -14.22
C LEU A 107 9.12 -1.35 -14.61
N VAL A 108 8.92 -2.57 -14.10
CA VAL A 108 7.70 -3.34 -14.39
C VAL A 108 6.54 -2.75 -13.61
N LEU A 109 5.69 -2.00 -14.32
CA LEU A 109 4.45 -1.45 -13.78
C LEU A 109 3.40 -2.54 -13.54
N PRO A 110 2.45 -2.31 -12.61
CA PRO A 110 1.25 -3.14 -12.53
C PRO A 110 0.49 -3.10 -13.87
N THR A 111 0.04 -4.26 -14.34
CA THR A 111 -0.82 -4.39 -15.53
C THR A 111 -2.21 -3.79 -15.25
N ALA A 112 -3.01 -3.54 -16.29
CA ALA A 112 -4.37 -3.04 -16.13
C ALA A 112 -5.22 -3.90 -15.19
N ALA A 113 -5.12 -5.23 -15.28
CA ALA A 113 -5.80 -6.16 -14.39
C ALA A 113 -5.28 -6.09 -12.94
N GLU A 114 -3.99 -5.83 -12.74
CA GLU A 114 -3.42 -5.64 -11.40
C GLU A 114 -3.85 -4.30 -10.79
N TRP A 115 -3.98 -3.24 -11.59
CA TRP A 115 -4.58 -1.98 -11.13
C TRP A 115 -6.04 -2.15 -10.71
N ASP A 116 -6.83 -2.91 -11.47
CA ASP A 116 -8.21 -3.24 -11.10
C ASP A 116 -8.26 -4.00 -9.75
N LYS A 117 -7.37 -4.98 -9.56
CA LYS A 117 -7.23 -5.67 -8.27
C LYS A 117 -6.89 -4.70 -7.13
N LEU A 118 -5.94 -3.79 -7.33
CA LEU A 118 -5.59 -2.80 -6.32
C LEU A 118 -6.79 -1.91 -5.97
N GLN A 119 -7.55 -1.44 -6.96
CA GLN A 119 -8.76 -0.65 -6.74
C GLN A 119 -9.84 -1.43 -5.98
N ARG A 120 -10.06 -2.71 -6.33
CA ARG A 120 -10.99 -3.57 -5.58
C ARG A 120 -10.58 -3.74 -4.13
N LEU A 121 -9.28 -3.89 -3.87
CA LEU A 121 -8.74 -3.99 -2.53
C LEU A 121 -9.04 -2.72 -1.72
N GLU A 122 -8.96 -1.54 -2.36
CA GLU A 122 -9.33 -0.28 -1.71
C GLU A 122 -10.79 -0.28 -1.27
N THR A 123 -11.71 -0.67 -2.15
CA THR A 123 -13.15 -0.74 -1.85
C THR A 123 -13.47 -1.75 -0.76
N LEU A 124 -12.80 -2.91 -0.73
CA LEU A 124 -13.04 -3.96 0.25
C LEU A 124 -12.55 -3.61 1.66
N LEU A 125 -11.42 -2.90 1.76
CA LEU A 125 -10.79 -2.60 3.04
C LEU A 125 -11.19 -1.25 3.64
N GLU A 126 -11.75 -0.34 2.84
CA GLU A 126 -12.20 0.96 3.35
C GLU A 126 -13.22 0.85 4.51
N PRO A 127 -14.24 -0.03 4.46
CA PRO A 127 -15.18 -0.21 5.58
C PRO A 127 -14.48 -0.66 6.87
N CYS A 128 -13.45 -1.51 6.74
CA CYS A 128 -12.68 -2.04 7.87
C CYS A 128 -11.91 -0.95 8.64
N ARG A 129 -11.72 0.24 8.06
CA ARG A 129 -10.92 1.33 8.67
C ARG A 129 -11.60 1.91 9.90
N SER A 130 -12.93 1.90 9.93
CA SER A 130 -13.74 2.39 11.03
C SER A 130 -13.65 1.53 12.30
N VAL A 131 -13.23 0.27 12.18
CA VAL A 131 -13.19 -0.72 13.28
C VAL A 131 -11.86 -0.68 14.04
N CYS A 132 -10.82 -0.04 13.50
CA CYS A 132 -9.45 -0.08 14.02
C CYS A 132 -8.93 1.26 14.56
N LEU A 133 -9.81 2.15 15.06
CA LEU A 133 -9.40 3.39 15.74
C LEU A 133 -8.87 3.13 17.16
#